data_AF-A0A081DEV1-F1
#
_entry.id   AF-A0A081DEV1-F1
#
_cell.length_a   1.000
_cell.length_b   1.000
_cell.length_c   1.000
_cell.angle_alpha   90.00
_cell.angle_beta   90.00
_cell.angle_gamma   90.00
#
_symmetry.space_group_name_H-M   'P 1'
#
loop_
_entity.id
_entity.type
_entity.pdbx_description
1 polymer ?
#
loop_
_entity_poly.entity_id
_entity_poly.type
_entity_poly.pdbx_seq_one_letter_code
_entity_poly.pdbx_strand_id
1 'polypeptide(L)'
;MFPFIMIVSALVFFDSSLHEKIIAFLRGFLSPLSALLGPLSRKRTNNEPFVITYQKVIIPVLVIFFTIQLVLPWRYLAYPGELFWTEEGYRFSWRVMLMEKMGNTQFKIVDGSGQSFYVQNDDFLTSFQEKQMSFQPDFILEYAHFLGDHYSSQGYKDVKVYVDCYAALNGRTSRRLVDPKANLYQIKDSFQHKDWLLPLEDEIKGL
;
A
#
# COMPACT_ATOMS: atom_id res chain seq x y z
N MET A 1 12.79 6.87 -1.48
CA MET A 1 13.04 5.68 -2.32
C MET A 1 12.97 5.98 -3.81
N PHE A 2 11.93 6.65 -4.31
CA PHE A 2 11.76 6.94 -5.75
C PHE A 2 13.01 7.51 -6.46
N PRO A 3 13.72 8.54 -5.93
CA PRO A 3 14.90 9.07 -6.61
C PRO A 3 16.01 8.02 -6.79
N PHE A 4 16.26 7.19 -5.78
CA PHE A 4 17.28 6.14 -5.85
C PHE A 4 16.92 5.06 -6.88
N ILE A 5 15.66 4.65 -6.93
CA ILE A 5 15.18 3.67 -7.92
C ILE A 5 15.31 4.23 -9.34
N MET A 6 14.95 5.50 -9.55
CA MET A 6 15.07 6.16 -10.85
C MET A 6 16.53 6.29 -11.29
N ILE A 7 17.43 6.64 -10.38
CA ILE A 7 18.88 6.71 -10.66
C ILE A 7 19.40 5.35 -11.12
N VAL A 8 19.03 4.25 -10.45
CA VAL A 8 19.45 2.91 -10.85
C VAL A 8 18.79 2.49 -12.17
N SER A 9 17.50 2.80 -12.36
CA SER A 9 16.76 2.46 -13.58
C SER A 9 17.30 3.20 -14.80
N ALA A 10 17.82 4.41 -14.63
CA ALA A 10 18.45 5.18 -15.71
C ALA A 10 19.62 4.43 -16.36
N LEU A 11 20.28 3.52 -15.64
CA LEU A 11 21.35 2.67 -16.20
C LEU A 11 20.88 1.88 -17.42
N VAL A 12 19.60 1.50 -17.51
CA VAL A 12 19.03 0.76 -18.66
C VAL A 12 19.14 1.56 -19.97
N PHE A 13 19.18 2.89 -19.88
CA PHE A 13 19.27 3.78 -21.04
C PHE A 13 20.71 4.12 -21.42
N PHE A 14 21.71 3.57 -20.72
CA PHE A 14 23.11 3.85 -21.01
C PHE A 14 23.60 2.96 -22.16
N ASP A 15 24.66 3.39 -22.84
CA ASP A 15 25.20 2.65 -23.97
C ASP A 15 25.71 1.25 -23.58
N SER A 16 25.69 0.32 -24.54
CA SER A 16 26.18 -1.05 -24.36
C SER A 16 27.61 -1.10 -23.80
N SER A 17 28.47 -0.14 -24.15
CA SER A 17 29.85 -0.05 -23.66
C SER A 17 29.93 0.09 -22.14
N LEU A 18 28.98 0.79 -21.51
CA LEU A 18 28.92 0.93 -20.06
C LEU A 18 28.44 -0.37 -19.41
N HIS A 19 27.44 -1.01 -19.99
CA HIS A 19 26.96 -2.31 -19.53
C HIS A 19 28.06 -3.38 -19.59
N GLU A 20 28.85 -3.41 -20.68
CA GLU A 20 29.99 -4.31 -20.81
C GLU A 20 31.06 -4.07 -19.73
N LYS A 21 31.36 -2.81 -19.41
CA LYS A 21 32.28 -2.45 -18.30
C LYS A 21 31.76 -2.91 -16.94
N ILE A 22 30.47 -2.72 -16.67
CA ILE A 22 29.85 -3.20 -15.42
C ILE A 22 29.93 -4.71 -15.33
N ILE A 23 29.59 -5.43 -16.41
CA ILE A 23 29.68 -6.90 -16.46
C ILE A 23 31.12 -7.35 -16.25
N ALA A 24 32.11 -6.69 -16.87
CA ALA A 24 33.52 -7.02 -16.70
C ALA A 24 33.98 -6.80 -15.24
N PHE A 25 33.57 -5.70 -14.62
CA PHE A 25 33.83 -5.41 -13.21
C PHE A 25 33.21 -6.47 -12.29
N LEU A 26 31.93 -6.80 -12.49
CA LEU A 26 31.23 -7.84 -11.71
C LEU A 26 31.86 -9.22 -11.91
N ARG A 27 32.32 -9.56 -13.12
CA ARG A 27 33.05 -10.81 -13.38
C ARG A 27 34.37 -10.87 -12.62
N GLY A 28 35.13 -9.78 -12.57
CA GLY A 28 36.36 -9.71 -11.78
C GLY A 28 36.08 -9.92 -10.29
N PHE A 29 35.05 -9.25 -9.76
CA PHE A 29 34.65 -9.33 -8.36
C PHE A 29 34.06 -10.69 -7.96
N LEU A 30 33.26 -11.30 -8.83
CA LEU A 30 32.59 -12.60 -8.61
C LEU A 30 33.41 -13.80 -9.11
N SER A 31 34.60 -13.57 -9.69
CA SER A 31 35.49 -14.61 -10.18
C SER A 31 35.81 -15.73 -9.16
N PRO A 32 36.06 -15.46 -7.85
CA PRO A 32 36.31 -16.54 -6.89
C PRO A 32 35.08 -17.45 -6.67
N LEU A 33 33.86 -16.92 -6.84
CA LEU A 33 32.61 -17.69 -6.71
C LEU A 33 32.28 -18.47 -7.99
N SER A 34 32.65 -17.93 -9.15
CA SER A 34 32.42 -18.56 -10.45
C SER A 34 33.22 -19.86 -10.67
N ALA A 35 34.34 -20.01 -9.97
CA ALA A 35 35.11 -21.25 -9.96
C ALA A 35 34.33 -22.43 -9.33
N LEU A 36 33.38 -22.14 -8.44
CA LEU A 36 32.55 -23.14 -7.75
C LEU A 36 31.22 -23.42 -8.46
N LEU A 37 30.69 -22.44 -9.21
CA LEU A 37 29.40 -22.53 -9.92
C LEU A 37 29.51 -23.00 -11.38
N GLY A 38 30.72 -23.31 -11.85
CA GLY A 38 30.98 -23.67 -13.24
C GLY A 38 30.83 -22.48 -14.20
N PRO A 39 31.16 -22.66 -15.49
CA PRO A 39 31.10 -21.58 -16.46
C PRO A 39 29.64 -21.15 -16.72
N LEU A 40 29.24 -20.03 -16.11
CA LEU A 40 27.92 -19.37 -16.29
C LEU A 40 27.67 -18.88 -17.73
N SER A 41 28.70 -18.85 -18.58
CA SER A 41 28.61 -18.38 -19.96
C SER A 41 29.00 -19.50 -20.91
N ARG A 42 28.00 -20.17 -21.50
CA ARG A 42 28.21 -21.01 -22.67
C ARG A 42 28.47 -20.09 -23.86
N LYS A 43 29.71 -20.05 -24.33
CA LYS A 43 30.09 -19.33 -25.56
C LYS A 43 29.16 -19.82 -26.68
N ARG A 44 28.43 -18.90 -27.32
CA ARG A 44 27.48 -19.21 -28.39
C ARG A 44 28.27 -19.63 -29.63
N THR A 45 28.54 -20.93 -29.76
CA THR A 45 29.40 -21.46 -30.83
C THR A 45 28.64 -21.81 -32.10
N ASN A 46 27.34 -22.07 -32.02
CA ASN A 46 26.54 -22.51 -33.17
C ASN A 46 25.28 -21.64 -33.33
N ASN A 47 24.85 -21.41 -34.58
CA ASN A 47 23.59 -20.77 -35.00
C ASN A 47 22.33 -21.59 -34.63
N GLU A 48 22.38 -22.39 -33.58
CA GLU A 48 21.24 -23.15 -33.09
C GLU A 48 20.32 -22.22 -32.29
N PRO A 49 19.00 -22.23 -32.55
CA PRO A 49 18.06 -21.45 -31.76
C PRO A 49 18.10 -21.89 -30.29
N PHE A 50 18.00 -20.92 -29.37
CA PHE A 50 18.00 -21.21 -27.94
C PHE A 50 16.70 -21.96 -27.59
N VAL A 51 16.81 -23.24 -27.23
CA VAL A 51 15.67 -24.06 -26.80
C VAL A 51 15.47 -23.86 -25.30
N ILE A 52 14.33 -23.29 -24.91
CA ILE A 52 13.97 -23.10 -23.50
C ILE A 52 13.52 -24.44 -22.93
N THR A 53 14.40 -25.12 -22.18
CA THR A 53 14.16 -26.47 -21.65
C THR A 53 12.86 -26.60 -20.83
N TYR A 54 12.48 -25.55 -20.08
CA TYR A 54 11.31 -25.55 -19.21
C TYR A 54 10.17 -24.66 -19.72
N GLN A 55 10.05 -24.50 -21.04
CA GLN A 55 9.07 -23.62 -21.66
C GLN A 55 7.64 -23.85 -21.17
N LYS A 56 7.25 -25.11 -20.96
CA LYS A 56 5.91 -25.50 -20.48
C LYS A 56 5.58 -25.01 -19.07
N VAL A 57 6.58 -24.64 -18.26
CA VAL A 57 6.39 -24.09 -16.91
C VAL A 57 6.63 -22.58 -16.91
N ILE A 58 7.69 -22.13 -17.58
CA ILE A 58 8.07 -20.71 -17.64
C ILE A 58 6.96 -19.88 -18.29
N ILE A 59 6.37 -20.36 -19.40
CA ILE A 59 5.32 -19.60 -20.10
C ILE A 59 4.10 -19.37 -19.20
N PRO A 60 3.46 -20.41 -18.60
CA PRO A 60 2.34 -20.18 -17.69
C PRO A 60 2.67 -19.25 -16.53
N VAL A 61 3.85 -19.38 -15.91
CA VAL A 61 4.27 -18.51 -14.80
C VAL A 61 4.35 -17.06 -15.25
N LEU A 62 4.97 -16.78 -16.41
CA LEU A 62 5.06 -15.43 -16.94
C LEU A 62 3.68 -14.89 -17.32
N VAL A 63 2.84 -15.70 -17.94
CA VAL A 63 1.46 -15.31 -18.29
C VAL A 63 0.67 -14.94 -17.04
N ILE A 64 0.72 -15.76 -15.99
CA ILE A 64 0.05 -15.47 -14.71
C ILE A 64 0.62 -14.18 -14.10
N PHE A 65 1.95 -14.04 -14.05
CA PHE A 65 2.61 -12.86 -13.51
C PHE A 65 2.17 -11.58 -14.22
N PHE A 66 2.25 -11.53 -15.55
CA PHE A 66 1.85 -10.35 -16.31
C PHE A 66 0.35 -10.11 -16.26
N THR A 67 -0.48 -11.15 -16.19
CA THR A 67 -1.92 -11.00 -15.98
C THR A 67 -2.21 -10.32 -14.64
N ILE A 68 -1.56 -10.76 -13.56
CA ILE A 68 -1.71 -10.11 -12.25
C ILE A 68 -1.24 -8.66 -12.31
N GLN A 69 -0.06 -8.38 -12.90
CA GLN A 69 0.47 -7.02 -13.02
C GLN A 69 -0.43 -6.09 -13.84
N LEU A 70 -1.14 -6.62 -14.84
CA LEU A 70 -2.07 -5.85 -15.67
C LEU A 70 -3.42 -5.66 -15.01
N VAL A 71 -3.95 -6.65 -14.30
CA VAL A 71 -5.30 -6.62 -13.71
C VAL A 71 -5.33 -5.92 -12.35
N LEU A 72 -4.31 -6.15 -11.51
CA LEU A 72 -4.25 -5.64 -10.14
C LEU A 72 -4.43 -4.10 -10.04
N PRO A 73 -3.88 -3.27 -10.95
CA PRO A 73 -4.07 -1.82 -10.92
C PRO A 73 -5.51 -1.36 -11.19
N TRP A 74 -6.34 -2.19 -11.82
CA TRP A 74 -7.74 -1.91 -12.12
C TRP A 74 -8.71 -2.42 -11.05
N ARG A 75 -8.19 -3.03 -9.97
CA ARG A 75 -9.00 -3.55 -8.85
C ARG A 75 -9.95 -2.49 -8.27
N TYR A 76 -9.60 -1.21 -8.34
CA TYR A 76 -10.45 -0.12 -7.86
C TYR A 76 -11.85 -0.09 -8.51
N LEU A 77 -11.99 -0.59 -9.74
CA LEU A 77 -13.29 -0.66 -10.44
C LEU A 77 -14.29 -1.60 -9.75
N ALA A 78 -13.81 -2.50 -8.88
CA ALA A 78 -14.66 -3.42 -8.13
C ALA A 78 -15.23 -2.81 -6.84
N TYR A 79 -14.79 -1.61 -6.45
CA TYR A 79 -15.26 -0.91 -5.27
C TYR A 79 -16.18 0.26 -5.65
N PRO A 80 -17.26 0.48 -4.89
CA PRO A 80 -18.11 1.64 -5.09
C PRO A 80 -17.48 2.91 -4.48
N GLY A 81 -17.93 4.07 -4.95
CA GLY A 81 -17.51 5.37 -4.44
C GLY A 81 -16.21 5.90 -5.07
N GLU A 82 -15.68 6.97 -4.49
CA GLU A 82 -14.53 7.69 -5.02
C GLU A 82 -13.20 7.10 -4.52
N LEU A 83 -12.34 6.65 -5.45
CA LEU A 83 -11.07 5.97 -5.18
C LEU A 83 -10.17 6.73 -4.19
N PHE A 84 -9.99 8.03 -4.38
CA PHE A 84 -9.11 8.83 -3.52
C PHE A 84 -9.74 9.14 -2.15
N TRP A 85 -11.04 8.91 -2.00
CA TRP A 85 -11.76 9.09 -0.75
C TRP A 85 -11.70 7.84 0.11
N THR A 86 -12.12 6.69 -0.44
CA THR A 86 -12.15 5.41 0.27
C THR A 86 -10.80 4.70 0.30
N GLU A 87 -9.90 5.06 -0.62
CA GLU A 87 -8.57 4.45 -0.84
C GLU A 87 -8.63 2.95 -1.17
N GLU A 88 -9.82 2.42 -1.49
CA GLU A 88 -10.04 1.03 -1.85
C GLU A 88 -9.53 0.75 -3.25
N GLY A 89 -8.51 -0.11 -3.35
CA GLY A 89 -7.85 -0.33 -4.63
C GLY A 89 -6.81 0.73 -5.00
N TYR A 90 -6.57 1.75 -4.15
CA TYR A 90 -5.58 2.80 -4.44
C TYR A 90 -4.14 2.26 -4.45
N ARG A 91 -3.78 1.42 -3.47
CA ARG A 91 -2.47 0.76 -3.45
C ARG A 91 -2.34 -0.18 -4.65
N PHE A 92 -1.20 -0.04 -5.35
CA PHE A 92 -0.88 -0.70 -6.61
C PHE A 92 -1.74 -0.29 -7.82
N SER A 93 -2.54 0.78 -7.70
CA SER A 93 -3.18 1.41 -8.84
C SER A 93 -2.16 2.17 -9.69
N TRP A 94 -2.47 2.40 -10.97
CA TRP A 94 -1.71 3.31 -11.82
C TRP A 94 -1.96 4.79 -11.50
N ARG A 95 -2.97 5.09 -10.66
CA ARG A 95 -3.43 6.44 -10.31
C ARG A 95 -2.64 7.05 -9.13
N VAL A 96 -1.32 6.91 -9.13
CA VAL A 96 -0.45 7.39 -8.04
C VAL A 96 -0.23 8.91 -8.13
N MET A 97 -0.07 9.59 -6.99
CA MET A 97 0.22 11.04 -6.87
C MET A 97 -0.86 12.00 -7.41
N LEU A 98 -2.10 11.53 -7.55
CA LEU A 98 -3.25 12.36 -7.97
C LEU A 98 -4.06 12.92 -6.79
N MET A 99 -3.63 12.67 -5.56
CA MET A 99 -4.33 13.08 -4.35
C MET A 99 -3.42 13.78 -3.35
N GLU A 100 -3.93 14.87 -2.80
CA GLU A 100 -3.53 15.49 -1.56
C GLU A 100 -4.73 15.40 -0.61
N LYS A 101 -4.56 14.64 0.49
CA LYS A 101 -5.60 14.42 1.48
C LYS A 101 -5.08 14.85 2.84
N MET A 102 -5.89 15.60 3.55
CA MET A 102 -5.62 16.05 4.91
C MET A 102 -6.81 15.67 5.77
N GLY A 103 -6.56 15.24 7.00
CA GLY A 103 -7.65 14.90 7.90
C GLY A 103 -7.36 15.25 9.34
N ASN A 104 -8.44 15.33 10.10
CA ASN A 104 -8.45 15.49 11.54
C ASN A 104 -9.30 14.37 12.12
N THR A 105 -8.71 13.57 13.00
CA THR A 105 -9.32 12.36 13.53
C THR A 105 -9.17 12.31 15.04
N GLN A 106 -10.29 12.14 15.75
CA GLN A 106 -10.34 11.91 17.19
C GLN A 106 -11.04 10.60 17.50
N PHE A 107 -10.50 9.86 18.47
CA PHE A 107 -11.03 8.58 18.92
C PHE A 107 -11.79 8.76 20.22
N LYS A 108 -12.94 8.12 20.32
CA LYS A 108 -13.78 8.05 21.51
C LYS A 108 -13.91 6.60 21.95
N ILE A 109 -13.50 6.35 23.18
CA ILE A 109 -13.64 5.05 23.83
C ILE A 109 -14.90 5.07 24.67
N VAL A 110 -15.70 4.00 24.58
CA VAL A 110 -16.90 3.80 25.38
C VAL A 110 -16.80 2.45 26.06
N ASP A 111 -16.94 2.42 27.37
CA ASP A 111 -16.96 1.22 28.20
C ASP A 111 -18.40 0.66 28.33
N GLY A 112 -18.52 -0.60 28.72
CA GLY A 112 -19.79 -1.28 28.96
C GLY A 112 -20.63 -0.66 30.08
N SER A 113 -20.02 0.13 30.97
CA SER A 113 -20.73 0.96 31.96
C SER A 113 -21.42 2.19 31.36
N GLY A 114 -21.11 2.53 30.10
CA GLY A 114 -21.57 3.75 29.44
C GLY A 114 -20.66 4.96 29.65
N GLN A 115 -19.59 4.83 30.44
CA GLN A 115 -18.56 5.87 30.55
C GLN A 115 -17.82 6.02 29.22
N SER A 116 -17.51 7.27 28.84
CA SER A 116 -16.76 7.53 27.62
C SER A 116 -15.75 8.65 27.79
N PHE A 117 -14.65 8.56 27.04
CA PHE A 117 -13.61 9.59 27.00
C PHE A 117 -12.97 9.66 25.61
N TYR A 118 -12.30 10.77 25.33
CA TYR A 118 -11.54 10.98 24.10
C TYR A 118 -10.07 10.64 24.32
N VAL A 119 -9.44 10.08 23.29
CA VAL A 119 -8.01 9.72 23.30
C VAL A 119 -7.18 10.90 22.80
N GLN A 120 -6.06 11.17 23.46
CA GLN A 120 -5.00 12.01 22.93
C GLN A 120 -4.09 11.14 22.05
N ASN A 121 -4.06 11.40 20.75
CA ASN A 121 -3.38 10.51 19.81
C ASN A 121 -1.85 10.54 19.98
N ASP A 122 -1.30 11.67 20.42
CA ASP A 122 0.12 11.90 20.66
C ASP A 122 0.69 11.11 21.86
N ASP A 123 -0.19 10.57 22.72
CA ASP A 123 0.21 9.61 23.75
C ASP A 123 0.69 8.27 23.17
N PHE A 124 0.25 7.92 21.95
CA PHE A 124 0.50 6.61 21.32
C PHE A 124 1.24 6.71 19.99
N LEU A 125 1.00 7.77 19.23
CA LEU A 125 1.50 7.93 17.87
C LEU A 125 2.55 9.04 17.80
N THR A 126 3.60 8.80 17.03
CA THR A 126 4.48 9.89 16.61
C THR A 126 3.71 10.87 15.71
N SER A 127 4.15 12.12 15.64
CA SER A 127 3.50 13.14 14.80
C SER A 127 3.38 12.71 13.32
N PHE A 128 4.32 11.90 12.83
CA PHE A 128 4.23 11.35 11.47
C PHE A 128 3.13 10.29 11.34
N GLN A 129 3.05 9.36 12.30
CA GLN A 129 2.00 8.32 12.31
C GLN A 129 0.62 8.94 12.48
N GLU A 130 0.47 9.90 13.40
CA GLU A 130 -0.80 10.62 13.60
C GLU A 130 -1.22 11.33 12.32
N LYS A 131 -0.28 12.05 11.66
CA LYS A 131 -0.56 12.71 10.39
C LYS A 131 -1.03 11.75 9.31
N GLN A 132 -0.43 10.56 9.20
CA GLN A 132 -0.84 9.57 8.20
C GLN A 132 -2.18 8.91 8.56
N MET A 133 -2.37 8.60 9.85
CA MET A 133 -3.60 7.98 10.37
C MET A 133 -4.78 8.92 10.21
N SER A 134 -4.60 10.23 10.34
CA SER A 134 -5.71 11.19 10.42
C SER A 134 -6.63 11.25 9.18
N PHE A 135 -6.26 10.61 8.07
CA PHE A 135 -7.07 10.57 6.85
C PHE A 135 -7.13 9.21 6.14
N GLN A 136 -6.23 8.26 6.45
CA GLN A 136 -6.17 6.96 5.77
C GLN A 136 -7.06 5.94 6.46
N PRO A 137 -8.11 5.42 5.79
CA PRO A 137 -9.05 4.49 6.41
C PRO A 137 -8.39 3.26 7.06
N ASP A 138 -7.37 2.68 6.42
CA ASP A 138 -6.72 1.48 6.94
C ASP A 138 -5.99 1.76 8.27
N PHE A 139 -5.31 2.90 8.38
CA PHE A 139 -4.63 3.29 9.62
C PHE A 139 -5.60 3.73 10.71
N ILE A 140 -6.74 4.35 10.35
CA ILE A 140 -7.81 4.65 11.31
C ILE A 140 -8.34 3.35 11.92
N LEU A 141 -8.61 2.36 11.08
CA LEU A 141 -9.10 1.05 11.52
C LEU A 141 -8.05 0.34 12.39
N GLU A 142 -6.80 0.26 11.93
CA GLU A 142 -5.71 -0.38 12.68
C GLU A 142 -5.51 0.27 14.05
N TYR A 143 -5.52 1.60 14.11
CA TYR A 143 -5.38 2.32 15.37
C TYR A 143 -6.61 2.15 16.27
N ALA A 144 -7.83 2.04 15.70
CA ALA A 144 -9.02 1.71 16.48
C ALA A 144 -8.91 0.34 17.17
N HIS A 145 -8.35 -0.66 16.47
CA HIS A 145 -8.07 -1.98 17.05
C HIS A 145 -7.04 -1.90 18.16
N PHE A 146 -5.93 -1.21 17.92
CA PHE A 146 -4.90 -1.00 18.93
C PHE A 146 -5.47 -0.36 20.20
N LEU A 147 -6.29 0.69 20.08
CA LEU A 147 -6.92 1.33 21.24
C LEU A 147 -7.92 0.40 21.94
N GLY A 148 -8.72 -0.34 21.17
CA GLY A 148 -9.65 -1.34 21.70
C GLY A 148 -8.95 -2.40 22.54
N ASP A 149 -7.86 -2.98 22.02
CA ASP A 149 -7.02 -3.95 22.72
C ASP A 149 -6.36 -3.33 23.96
N HIS A 150 -5.80 -2.12 23.82
CA HIS A 150 -5.12 -1.41 24.89
C HIS A 150 -6.05 -1.18 26.09
N TYR A 151 -7.23 -0.61 25.89
CA TYR A 151 -8.16 -0.36 26.99
C TYR A 151 -8.83 -1.64 27.50
N SER A 152 -9.09 -2.64 26.64
CA SER A 152 -9.54 -3.96 27.11
C SER A 152 -8.52 -4.59 28.06
N SER A 153 -7.22 -4.44 27.79
CA SER A 153 -6.15 -4.95 28.66
C SER A 153 -6.05 -4.23 30.01
N GLN A 154 -6.55 -2.99 30.11
CA GLN A 154 -6.59 -2.21 31.35
C GLN A 154 -7.80 -2.52 32.25
N GLY A 155 -8.67 -3.46 31.83
CA GLY A 155 -9.82 -3.90 32.62
C GLY A 155 -11.16 -3.27 32.25
N TYR A 156 -11.20 -2.43 31.21
CA TYR A 156 -12.47 -1.98 30.62
C TYR A 156 -13.20 -3.19 29.98
N LYS A 157 -14.53 -3.20 30.03
CA LYS A 157 -15.37 -4.32 29.57
C LYS A 157 -16.28 -3.86 28.44
N ASP A 158 -16.53 -4.70 27.43
CA ASP A 158 -17.36 -4.32 26.25
C ASP A 158 -16.91 -2.99 25.61
N VAL A 159 -15.59 -2.85 25.40
CA VAL A 159 -14.99 -1.65 24.82
C VAL A 159 -15.53 -1.42 23.41
N LYS A 160 -15.92 -0.18 23.13
CA LYS A 160 -16.33 0.28 21.79
C LYS A 160 -15.49 1.48 21.41
N VAL A 161 -15.06 1.51 20.15
CA VAL A 161 -14.19 2.56 19.62
C VAL A 161 -14.93 3.25 18.49
N TYR A 162 -15.32 4.50 18.74
CA TYR A 162 -15.94 5.38 17.76
C TYR A 162 -14.94 6.43 17.32
N VAL A 163 -15.09 6.91 16.09
CA VAL A 163 -14.16 7.85 15.50
C VAL A 163 -14.90 9.04 14.92
N ASP A 164 -14.44 10.24 15.29
CA ASP A 164 -14.81 11.47 14.62
C ASP A 164 -13.68 11.86 13.66
N CYS A 165 -13.88 11.56 12.37
CA CYS A 165 -12.90 11.80 11.32
C CYS A 165 -13.49 12.70 10.24
N TYR A 166 -12.79 13.80 9.96
CA TYR A 166 -13.05 14.68 8.83
C TYR A 166 -11.83 14.73 7.92
N ALA A 167 -12.05 14.64 6.61
CA ALA A 167 -11.02 14.74 5.61
C ALA A 167 -11.36 15.78 4.53
N ALA A 168 -10.34 16.47 4.06
CA ALA A 168 -10.37 17.32 2.88
C ALA A 168 -9.53 16.67 1.78
N LEU A 169 -10.00 16.76 0.54
CA LEU A 169 -9.38 16.11 -0.62
C LEU A 169 -9.16 17.13 -1.75
N ASN A 170 -7.91 17.28 -2.19
CA ASN A 170 -7.51 18.13 -3.32
C ASN A 170 -8.10 19.55 -3.23
N GLY A 171 -7.97 20.19 -2.06
CA GLY A 171 -8.45 21.55 -1.81
C GLY A 171 -9.97 21.70 -1.62
N ARG A 172 -10.74 20.60 -1.68
CA ARG A 172 -12.18 20.61 -1.38
C ARG A 172 -12.45 20.86 0.11
N THR A 173 -13.67 21.29 0.41
CA THR A 173 -14.12 21.49 1.80
C THR A 173 -14.07 20.17 2.56
N SER A 174 -13.68 20.25 3.84
CA SER A 174 -13.64 19.10 4.72
C SER A 174 -15.02 18.45 4.85
N ARG A 175 -15.07 17.13 4.76
CA ARG A 175 -16.26 16.29 4.91
C ARG A 175 -15.98 15.16 5.89
N ARG A 176 -17.02 14.68 6.53
CA ARG A 176 -16.91 13.55 7.46
C ARG A 176 -16.58 12.28 6.66
N LEU A 177 -15.50 11.60 7.04
CA LEU A 177 -15.02 10.40 6.35
C LEU A 177 -15.61 9.13 6.97
N VAL A 178 -15.77 9.10 8.29
CA VAL A 178 -16.15 7.91 9.05
C VAL A 178 -17.54 8.06 9.64
N ASP A 179 -18.37 7.00 9.57
CA ASP A 179 -19.66 6.96 10.26
C ASP A 179 -19.45 7.01 11.79
N PRO A 180 -19.95 8.05 12.48
CA PRO A 180 -19.75 8.21 13.92
C PRO A 180 -20.46 7.15 14.76
N LYS A 181 -21.38 6.38 14.14
CA LYS A 181 -22.10 5.27 14.80
C LYS A 181 -21.41 3.92 14.62
N ALA A 182 -20.42 3.83 13.73
CA ALA A 182 -19.69 2.59 13.51
C ALA A 182 -18.70 2.34 14.67
N ASN A 183 -18.82 1.17 15.30
CA ASN A 183 -17.81 0.69 16.24
C ASN A 183 -16.68 0.01 15.48
N LEU A 184 -15.60 0.75 15.23
CA LEU A 184 -14.48 0.29 14.40
C LEU A 184 -13.75 -0.92 14.99
N TYR A 185 -13.76 -1.08 16.31
CA TYR A 185 -13.11 -2.23 16.97
C TYR A 185 -13.79 -3.57 16.65
N GLN A 186 -15.06 -3.56 16.23
CA GLN A 186 -15.76 -4.78 15.80
C GLN A 186 -15.55 -5.11 14.32
N ILE A 187 -15.02 -4.16 13.53
CA ILE A 187 -14.88 -4.29 12.08
C ILE A 187 -13.54 -4.98 11.78
N LYS A 188 -13.57 -6.08 11.03
CA LYS A 188 -12.34 -6.78 10.63
C LYS A 188 -11.73 -6.16 9.39
N ASP A 189 -10.41 -6.03 9.39
CA ASP A 189 -9.68 -5.62 8.18
C ASP A 189 -9.81 -6.69 7.09
N SER A 190 -10.09 -6.24 5.86
CA SER A 190 -10.27 -7.10 4.69
C SER A 190 -10.20 -6.30 3.38
N PHE A 191 -10.14 -7.01 2.26
CA PHE A 191 -10.29 -6.43 0.93
C PHE A 191 -11.76 -6.18 0.53
N GLN A 192 -12.72 -6.33 1.43
CA GLN A 192 -14.13 -6.03 1.14
C GLN A 192 -14.38 -4.52 1.16
N HIS A 193 -15.54 -4.12 0.64
CA HIS A 193 -15.95 -2.73 0.69
C HIS A 193 -16.10 -2.26 2.15
N LYS A 194 -15.60 -1.06 2.45
CA LYS A 194 -15.63 -0.43 3.77
C LYS A 194 -16.95 0.33 3.96
N ASP A 195 -17.99 -0.39 4.35
CA ASP A 195 -19.33 0.16 4.59
C ASP A 195 -19.40 1.25 5.68
N TRP A 196 -18.38 1.34 6.53
CA TRP A 196 -18.27 2.33 7.61
C TRP A 196 -17.71 3.68 7.15
N LEU A 197 -17.28 3.80 5.90
CA LEU A 197 -16.89 5.06 5.30
C LEU A 197 -18.10 5.75 4.68
N LEU A 198 -18.23 7.04 4.96
CA LEU A 198 -19.28 7.86 4.33
C LEU A 198 -18.86 8.24 2.91
N PRO A 199 -19.79 8.24 1.94
CA PRO A 199 -19.48 8.58 0.56
C PRO A 199 -19.10 10.06 0.43
N LEU A 200 -18.22 10.36 -0.52
CA LEU A 200 -17.98 11.73 -0.97
C LEU A 200 -19.13 12.13 -1.91
N GLU A 201 -19.92 13.12 -1.53
CA GLU A 201 -21.03 13.62 -2.36
C GLU A 201 -20.55 14.45 -3.58
N ASP A 202 -19.33 14.98 -3.50
CA ASP A 202 -18.74 15.80 -4.57
C ASP A 202 -18.08 14.92 -5.64
N GLU A 203 -18.48 15.11 -6.90
CA GLU A 203 -17.88 14.43 -8.04
C GLU A 203 -16.46 14.96 -8.34
N ILE A 204 -15.49 14.07 -8.52
CA ILE A 204 -14.11 14.43 -8.88
C ILE A 204 -14.00 14.50 -10.41
N LYS A 205 -14.10 15.71 -10.97
CA LYS A 205 -13.88 15.95 -12.41
C LYS A 205 -12.39 15.91 -12.76
N GLY A 206 -12.05 15.26 -13.88
CA GLY A 206 -10.67 15.17 -14.38
C GLY A 206 -9.96 13.83 -14.13
N LEU A 207 -10.74 12.77 -13.89
CA LEU A 207 -10.28 11.39 -13.75
C LEU A 207 -9.84 10.74 -15.07
#